data_AF-A0A8T4QML6-F1
#
_entry.id   AF-A0A8T4QML6-F1
#
_cell.length_a   1.000
_cell.length_b   1.000
_cell.length_c   1.000
_cell.angle_alpha   90.00
_cell.angle_beta   90.00
_cell.angle_gamma   90.00
#
_symmetry.space_group_name_H-M   'P 1'
#
loop_
_entity.id
_entity.type
_entity.pdbx_description
1 polymer ?
#
loop_
_entity_poly.entity_id
_entity_poly.type
_entity_poly.pdbx_seq_one_letter_code
_entity_poly.pdbx_strand_id
1 'polypeptide(L)'
;MGKNELSVIILLFLLLIFFMGCKENEMVESKEKNAEPSSIPKESPIVEEVKREMKDKSASSTEHPGKPILEEKIQEGDLIITNGTYHLNNTKLILRGNLIVNGTGHLVVKDSELFFDQEFNQQYRAYVNDHATLDMEMVKLRTGGKWFNFQYNDAARVIFNDVRGEDCCTPWHGSSDSVTFSIKNSVVGITMSGNVKVKAEKSSLFFELVLSELEGTYELPQGFVDTYDLVIHKNNKEIIEIRATNSTFTDWGTTLDKYTNITFLNSKMTIGLNAGSDWTTPEKRSPKVVVSGLKNQLYEDLNIIFDTNHLRLKNTFVRDWYPQGFNNATVEISNSDLADFQSNGGTSRIIVRNSKAMIAIARENVTYEFYDSKIRQDVIAHDNAHIFLYNTTVEGILKEVGNGRIYVDGKNSK
;
A
#
# COMPACT_ATOMS: atom_id res chain seq x y z
N MET A 1 -23.03 -41.62 -1.78
CA MET A 1 -23.41 -40.33 -1.18
C MET A 1 -22.12 -39.67 -0.71
N GLY A 2 -21.60 -38.57 -1.22
CA GLY A 2 -21.98 -37.66 -2.32
C GLY A 2 -21.07 -36.45 -2.13
N LYS A 3 -20.18 -36.18 -3.11
CA LYS A 3 -19.02 -35.28 -3.07
C LYS A 3 -19.35 -33.77 -2.99
N ASN A 4 -20.42 -33.37 -2.29
CA ASN A 4 -20.94 -31.99 -2.35
C ASN A 4 -20.78 -31.15 -1.08
N GLU A 5 -20.05 -31.61 -0.06
CA GLU A 5 -19.78 -30.78 1.13
C GLU A 5 -18.35 -30.19 1.17
N LEU A 6 -17.49 -30.52 0.20
CA LEU A 6 -16.12 -30.00 0.12
C LEU A 6 -16.00 -28.68 -0.68
N SER A 7 -17.07 -28.23 -1.34
CA SER A 7 -17.05 -27.04 -2.20
C SER A 7 -17.53 -25.75 -1.55
N VAL A 8 -17.88 -25.76 -0.25
CA VAL A 8 -18.39 -24.56 0.46
C VAL A 8 -17.36 -24.01 1.48
N ILE A 9 -16.25 -24.71 1.73
CA ILE A 9 -15.22 -24.32 2.70
C ILE A 9 -13.95 -23.75 2.02
N ILE A 10 -13.86 -23.79 0.68
CA ILE A 10 -12.68 -23.33 -0.07
C ILE A 10 -12.78 -21.84 -0.51
N LEU A 11 -13.89 -21.14 -0.21
CA LEU A 11 -14.13 -19.77 -0.68
C LEU A 11 -13.58 -18.64 0.24
N LEU A 12 -12.54 -18.91 1.03
CA LEU A 12 -12.03 -17.95 2.04
C LEU A 12 -10.50 -17.92 2.20
N PHE A 13 -9.75 -18.38 1.20
CA PHE A 13 -8.30 -18.54 1.31
C PHE A 13 -7.54 -17.88 0.18
N LEU A 14 -7.02 -16.68 0.46
CA LEU A 14 -5.78 -16.04 -0.02
C LEU A 14 -5.97 -14.51 0.02
N LEU A 15 -5.63 -13.88 1.15
CA LEU A 15 -5.63 -12.42 1.29
C LEU A 15 -4.19 -11.97 1.54
N LEU A 16 -3.51 -11.62 0.46
CA LEU A 16 -2.16 -11.03 0.45
C LEU A 16 -2.30 -9.51 0.27
N ILE A 17 -1.70 -8.70 1.15
CA ILE A 17 -1.91 -7.24 1.24
C ILE A 17 -0.56 -6.56 1.48
N PHE A 18 -0.09 -5.60 0.66
CA PHE A 18 1.17 -4.83 0.88
C PHE A 18 1.14 -3.35 0.33
N PHE A 19 2.21 -2.54 0.12
CA PHE A 19 2.37 -1.13 0.67
C PHE A 19 2.70 0.12 -0.20
N MET A 20 2.39 1.34 0.31
CA MET A 20 3.35 2.50 0.33
C MET A 20 3.16 3.45 1.53
N GLY A 21 4.27 3.88 2.16
CA GLY A 21 4.32 4.86 3.26
C GLY A 21 4.39 6.33 2.82
N CYS A 22 3.88 7.21 3.69
CA CYS A 22 3.79 8.67 3.52
C CYS A 22 5.15 9.34 3.29
N LYS A 23 5.22 10.27 2.32
CA LYS A 23 6.34 11.21 2.16
C LYS A 23 5.91 12.60 2.63
N GLU A 24 6.66 13.17 3.57
CA GLU A 24 6.72 14.62 3.75
C GLU A 24 7.57 15.22 2.62
N ASN A 25 7.10 16.32 2.03
CA ASN A 25 7.87 17.07 1.04
C ASN A 25 9.07 17.73 1.73
N GLU A 26 10.28 17.18 1.58
CA GLU A 26 11.51 17.94 1.81
C GLU A 26 11.69 18.95 0.67
N MET A 27 11.40 20.22 0.96
CA MET A 27 11.84 21.33 0.14
C MET A 27 13.37 21.42 0.22
N VAL A 28 14.03 21.33 -0.92
CA VAL A 28 15.46 21.63 -1.06
C VAL A 28 15.63 23.14 -0.98
N GLU A 29 16.00 23.67 0.19
CA GLU A 29 16.51 25.04 0.32
C GLU A 29 17.94 25.11 -0.21
N SER A 30 18.10 25.78 -1.36
CA SER A 30 19.40 26.25 -1.84
C SER A 30 19.89 27.38 -0.94
N LYS A 31 21.04 27.18 -0.29
CA LYS A 31 21.77 28.21 0.44
C LYS A 31 22.27 29.31 -0.52
N GLU A 32 21.79 30.54 -0.32
CA GLU A 32 22.52 31.76 -0.71
C GLU A 32 22.71 32.68 0.50
N LYS A 33 23.78 33.47 0.40
CA LYS A 33 24.60 34.02 1.48
C LYS A 33 24.03 35.29 2.15
N ASN A 34 24.43 35.45 3.40
CA ASN A 34 24.35 36.63 4.28
C ASN A 34 24.32 38.02 3.62
N ALA A 35 23.42 38.87 4.10
CA ALA A 35 23.67 40.29 4.36
C ALA A 35 22.78 40.79 5.53
N GLU A 36 23.38 41.54 6.45
CA GLU A 36 22.80 42.10 7.69
C GLU A 36 21.90 43.34 7.46
N PRO A 37 21.13 43.80 8.49
CA PRO A 37 19.89 44.55 8.32
C PRO A 37 20.07 46.07 8.29
N SER A 38 19.20 46.78 7.57
CA SER A 38 19.12 48.23 7.63
C SER A 38 17.67 48.73 7.64
N SER A 39 17.30 49.35 8.77
CA SER A 39 16.35 50.46 9.01
C SER A 39 15.10 50.65 8.14
N ILE A 40 13.96 50.72 8.83
CA ILE A 40 12.66 51.24 8.37
C ILE A 40 12.74 52.76 8.10
N PRO A 41 12.19 53.24 6.97
CA PRO A 41 11.53 54.55 6.95
C PRO A 41 10.11 54.51 6.36
N LYS A 42 9.33 55.51 6.78
CA LYS A 42 7.88 55.71 6.66
C LYS A 42 7.35 55.78 5.21
N GLU A 43 6.10 55.35 5.05
CA GLU A 43 5.29 55.37 3.82
C GLU A 43 5.22 56.74 3.14
N SER A 44 5.32 56.72 1.81
CA SER A 44 5.18 57.86 0.88
C SER A 44 3.86 57.73 0.09
N PRO A 45 3.19 58.82 -0.34
CA PRO A 45 1.79 58.85 -0.79
C PRO A 45 1.48 58.12 -2.10
N ILE A 46 2.46 57.44 -2.71
CA ILE A 46 2.34 56.79 -4.03
C ILE A 46 1.49 55.49 -3.96
N VAL A 47 1.27 54.95 -2.75
CA VAL A 47 0.53 53.68 -2.55
C VAL A 47 -1.00 53.83 -2.71
N GLU A 48 -1.56 55.05 -2.64
CA GLU A 48 -3.01 55.24 -2.79
C GLU A 48 -3.49 55.30 -4.25
N GLU A 49 -2.64 55.68 -5.20
CA GLU A 49 -3.03 55.80 -6.61
C GLU A 49 -2.96 54.45 -7.34
N VAL A 50 -2.05 53.56 -6.92
CA VAL A 50 -1.99 52.15 -7.40
C VAL A 50 -3.18 51.33 -6.88
N LYS A 51 -3.75 51.67 -5.71
CA LYS A 51 -4.94 51.00 -5.17
C LYS A 51 -6.24 51.36 -5.90
N ARG A 52 -6.30 52.49 -6.61
CA ARG A 52 -7.48 52.86 -7.41
C ARG A 52 -7.49 52.21 -8.79
N GLU A 53 -6.34 52.07 -9.45
CA GLU A 53 -6.28 51.34 -10.73
C GLU A 53 -6.46 49.82 -10.59
N MET A 54 -6.20 49.23 -9.41
CA MET A 54 -6.53 47.82 -9.13
C MET A 54 -8.01 47.58 -8.79
N LYS A 55 -8.80 48.62 -8.52
CA LYS A 55 -10.22 48.47 -8.17
C LYS A 55 -11.16 48.50 -9.38
N ASP A 56 -10.76 49.14 -10.47
CA ASP A 56 -11.56 49.21 -11.71
C ASP A 56 -11.18 48.16 -12.77
N LYS A 57 -10.22 47.27 -12.48
CA LYS A 57 -9.94 46.06 -13.28
C LYS A 57 -10.52 44.77 -12.69
N SER A 58 -11.27 44.84 -11.58
CA SER A 58 -11.97 43.67 -11.01
C SER A 58 -13.40 43.47 -11.54
N ALA A 59 -13.79 44.18 -12.60
CA ALA A 59 -15.07 44.03 -13.29
C ALA A 59 -14.87 43.56 -14.75
N SER A 60 -14.14 42.47 -14.92
CA SER A 60 -14.17 41.65 -16.13
C SER A 60 -13.79 40.23 -15.71
N SER A 61 -14.78 39.51 -15.16
CA SER A 61 -14.69 38.08 -14.95
C SER A 61 -14.73 37.40 -16.32
N THR A 62 -13.58 37.28 -16.97
CA THR A 62 -13.36 36.18 -17.91
C THR A 62 -13.42 34.90 -17.09
N GLU A 63 -14.56 34.21 -17.18
CA GLU A 63 -14.77 32.87 -16.68
C GLU A 63 -13.56 32.00 -17.06
N HIS A 64 -12.78 31.60 -16.06
CA HIS A 64 -12.03 30.36 -16.18
C HIS A 64 -13.07 29.26 -16.45
N PRO A 65 -12.88 28.39 -17.46
CA PRO A 65 -13.83 27.31 -17.71
C PRO A 65 -13.95 26.53 -16.41
N GLY A 66 -15.12 26.61 -15.80
CA GLY A 66 -15.38 26.03 -14.49
C GLY A 66 -14.97 24.57 -14.52
N LYS A 67 -14.21 24.13 -13.50
CA LYS A 67 -14.08 22.69 -13.27
C LYS A 67 -15.49 22.09 -13.33
N PRO A 68 -15.74 21.05 -14.14
CA PRO A 68 -17.06 20.44 -14.18
C PRO A 68 -17.45 20.09 -12.75
N ILE A 69 -18.62 20.59 -12.33
CA ILE A 69 -19.18 20.25 -11.03
C ILE A 69 -19.62 18.79 -11.14
N LEU A 70 -18.90 17.89 -10.47
CA LEU A 70 -19.28 16.49 -10.39
C LEU A 70 -20.57 16.37 -9.57
N GLU A 71 -21.49 15.52 -10.00
CA GLU A 71 -22.65 15.17 -9.19
C GLU A 71 -22.17 14.42 -7.94
N GLU A 72 -22.51 14.89 -6.74
CA GLU A 72 -22.15 14.19 -5.52
C GLU A 72 -23.16 13.08 -5.23
N LYS A 73 -22.67 11.84 -5.10
CA LYS A 73 -23.45 10.67 -4.70
C LYS A 73 -22.86 10.10 -3.41
N ILE A 74 -23.68 9.97 -2.37
CA ILE A 74 -23.29 9.29 -1.14
C ILE A 74 -23.83 7.87 -1.17
N GLN A 75 -22.96 6.90 -0.95
CA GLN A 75 -23.29 5.49 -0.78
C GLN A 75 -22.96 5.07 0.65
N GLU A 76 -24.01 4.85 1.44
CA GLU A 76 -23.90 4.22 2.75
C GLU A 76 -23.80 2.70 2.59
N GLY A 77 -22.88 2.08 3.33
CA GLY A 77 -22.61 0.64 3.23
C GLY A 77 -21.93 0.23 1.92
N ASP A 78 -21.89 -1.07 1.68
CA ASP A 78 -21.13 -1.65 0.58
C ASP A 78 -21.77 -1.39 -0.80
N LEU A 79 -20.93 -1.09 -1.80
CA LEU A 79 -21.32 -1.09 -3.20
C LEU A 79 -20.93 -2.44 -3.83
N ILE A 80 -21.93 -3.23 -4.21
CA ILE A 80 -21.74 -4.60 -4.68
C ILE A 80 -22.23 -4.76 -6.12
N ILE A 81 -21.35 -5.25 -7.01
CA ILE A 81 -21.63 -5.57 -8.41
C ILE A 81 -21.24 -7.03 -8.66
N THR A 82 -22.22 -7.94 -8.75
CA THR A 82 -21.97 -9.38 -8.96
C THR A 82 -22.23 -9.86 -10.39
N ASN A 83 -22.98 -9.07 -11.17
CA ASN A 83 -23.26 -9.32 -12.57
C ASN A 83 -23.58 -8.01 -13.30
N GLY A 84 -23.54 -8.06 -14.63
CA GLY A 84 -23.84 -6.90 -15.48
C GLY A 84 -22.80 -5.80 -15.39
N THR A 85 -23.14 -4.63 -15.93
CA THR A 85 -22.26 -3.46 -15.93
C THR A 85 -22.88 -2.32 -15.14
N TYR A 86 -22.12 -1.79 -14.18
CA TYR A 86 -22.47 -0.59 -13.44
C TYR A 86 -21.60 0.57 -13.92
N HIS A 87 -22.24 1.66 -14.34
CA HIS A 87 -21.57 2.86 -14.83
C HIS A 87 -21.62 3.97 -13.78
N LEU A 88 -20.45 4.56 -13.49
CA LEU A 88 -20.31 5.77 -12.71
C LEU A 88 -19.62 6.81 -13.58
N ASN A 89 -20.35 7.83 -14.03
CA ASN A 89 -19.85 8.83 -14.97
C ASN A 89 -20.06 10.22 -14.40
N ASN A 90 -19.06 11.11 -14.51
CA ASN A 90 -19.16 12.51 -14.07
C ASN A 90 -19.68 12.66 -12.62
N THR A 91 -19.27 11.75 -11.73
CA THR A 91 -19.78 11.65 -10.36
C THR A 91 -18.64 11.73 -9.35
N LYS A 92 -18.89 12.40 -8.23
CA LYS A 92 -18.10 12.24 -7.01
C LYS A 92 -18.83 11.27 -6.09
N LEU A 93 -18.40 10.01 -6.08
CA LEU A 93 -18.94 8.99 -5.19
C LEU A 93 -18.23 9.04 -3.85
N ILE A 94 -18.97 9.33 -2.79
CA ILE A 94 -18.53 9.19 -1.40
C ILE A 94 -19.02 7.84 -0.90
N LEU A 95 -18.10 6.91 -0.68
CA LEU A 95 -18.40 5.54 -0.26
C LEU A 95 -18.02 5.32 1.21
N ARG A 96 -19.02 4.96 2.03
CA ARG A 96 -18.88 4.58 3.45
C ARG A 96 -19.09 3.09 3.62
N GLY A 97 -18.26 2.32 2.93
CA GLY A 97 -18.33 0.87 2.85
C GLY A 97 -17.28 0.30 1.91
N ASN A 98 -17.37 -1.01 1.70
CA ASN A 98 -16.52 -1.71 0.75
C ASN A 98 -17.02 -1.51 -0.68
N LEU A 99 -16.10 -1.55 -1.64
CA LEU A 99 -16.43 -1.72 -3.06
C LEU A 99 -16.19 -3.18 -3.43
N ILE A 100 -17.19 -3.88 -3.95
CA ILE A 100 -17.09 -5.31 -4.28
C ILE A 100 -17.57 -5.52 -5.72
N VAL A 101 -16.68 -5.99 -6.58
CA VAL A 101 -16.99 -6.41 -7.95
C VAL A 101 -16.64 -7.89 -8.07
N ASN A 102 -17.64 -8.75 -8.15
CA ASN A 102 -17.45 -10.21 -8.15
C ASN A 102 -18.13 -10.85 -9.36
N GLY A 103 -17.83 -12.13 -9.56
CA GLY A 103 -18.30 -12.93 -10.68
C GLY A 103 -18.02 -12.24 -12.01
N THR A 104 -19.07 -12.11 -12.82
CA THR A 104 -18.97 -11.43 -14.13
C THR A 104 -19.29 -9.94 -14.06
N GLY A 105 -19.31 -9.37 -12.85
CA GLY A 105 -19.54 -7.95 -12.62
C GLY A 105 -18.51 -7.07 -13.33
N HIS A 106 -18.98 -5.96 -13.87
CA HIS A 106 -18.13 -4.97 -14.54
C HIS A 106 -18.45 -3.58 -13.98
N LEU A 107 -17.48 -2.97 -13.30
CA LEU A 107 -17.56 -1.58 -12.86
C LEU A 107 -16.81 -0.69 -13.84
N VAL A 108 -17.53 0.25 -14.47
CA VAL A 108 -16.96 1.28 -15.34
C VAL A 108 -17.09 2.64 -14.66
N VAL A 109 -15.97 3.30 -14.42
CA VAL A 109 -15.89 4.62 -13.78
C VAL A 109 -15.20 5.60 -14.72
N LYS A 110 -15.88 6.69 -15.09
CA LYS A 110 -15.35 7.71 -16.00
C LYS A 110 -15.52 9.11 -15.47
N ASP A 111 -14.51 9.95 -15.65
CA ASP A 111 -14.57 11.39 -15.34
C ASP A 111 -15.04 11.64 -13.90
N SER A 112 -14.55 10.86 -12.94
CA SER A 112 -15.17 10.74 -11.61
C SER A 112 -14.16 10.80 -10.48
N GLU A 113 -14.64 11.10 -9.29
CA GLU A 113 -13.89 11.04 -8.04
C GLU A 113 -14.50 9.95 -7.15
N LEU A 114 -13.67 9.01 -6.68
CA LEU A 114 -14.05 8.05 -5.65
C LEU A 114 -13.40 8.47 -4.33
N PHE A 115 -14.23 8.86 -3.36
CA PHE A 115 -13.80 9.15 -2.00
C PHE A 115 -14.23 8.02 -1.07
N PHE A 116 -13.25 7.27 -0.57
CA PHE A 116 -13.44 6.25 0.45
C PHE A 116 -13.40 6.90 1.83
N ASP A 117 -14.59 7.18 2.37
CA ASP A 117 -14.76 7.89 3.63
C ASP A 117 -14.61 6.90 4.80
N GLN A 118 -13.40 6.85 5.36
CA GLN A 118 -13.02 5.94 6.46
C GLN A 118 -12.80 6.73 7.74
N GLU A 119 -13.07 6.12 8.90
CA GLU A 119 -12.71 6.62 10.23
C GLU A 119 -11.24 6.34 10.57
N PHE A 120 -10.73 5.18 10.18
CA PHE A 120 -9.37 4.72 10.48
C PHE A 120 -8.77 3.94 9.31
N ASN A 121 -7.44 3.76 9.32
CA ASN A 121 -6.73 3.06 8.25
C ASN A 121 -7.32 1.67 7.97
N GLN A 122 -7.60 1.35 6.71
CA GLN A 122 -8.15 0.07 6.26
C GLN A 122 -9.46 -0.37 6.95
N GLN A 123 -10.33 0.56 7.30
CA GLN A 123 -11.69 0.22 7.72
C GLN A 123 -12.48 -0.50 6.62
N TYR A 124 -12.32 -0.05 5.38
CA TYR A 124 -12.95 -0.58 4.18
C TYR A 124 -11.90 -0.93 3.12
N ARG A 125 -12.31 -1.71 2.11
CA ARG A 125 -11.48 -2.10 0.98
C ARG A 125 -12.28 -2.18 -0.31
N ALA A 126 -11.56 -2.24 -1.42
CA ALA A 126 -12.12 -2.60 -2.71
C ALA A 126 -11.68 -4.02 -3.09
N TYR A 127 -12.60 -4.84 -3.56
CA TYR A 127 -12.37 -6.21 -4.01
C TYR A 127 -12.88 -6.37 -5.43
N VAL A 128 -12.07 -6.99 -6.29
CA VAL A 128 -12.42 -7.33 -7.66
C VAL A 128 -12.00 -8.78 -7.88
N ASN A 129 -12.95 -9.71 -7.94
CA ASN A 129 -12.68 -11.15 -7.96
C ASN A 129 -13.47 -11.88 -9.06
N ASP A 130 -13.19 -13.17 -9.23
CA ASP A 130 -13.96 -14.13 -10.04
C ASP A 130 -14.22 -13.74 -11.50
N HIS A 131 -13.20 -13.25 -12.23
CA HIS A 131 -13.28 -12.75 -13.60
C HIS A 131 -13.97 -11.38 -13.75
N ALA A 132 -14.21 -10.67 -12.64
CA ALA A 132 -14.75 -9.33 -12.67
C ALA A 132 -13.80 -8.34 -13.38
N THR A 133 -14.39 -7.27 -13.90
CA THR A 133 -13.65 -6.19 -14.55
C THR A 133 -13.82 -4.87 -13.81
N LEU A 134 -12.72 -4.17 -13.60
CA LEU A 134 -12.68 -2.78 -13.16
C LEU A 134 -12.06 -1.92 -14.26
N ASP A 135 -12.85 -1.01 -14.81
CA ASP A 135 -12.44 -0.07 -15.86
C ASP A 135 -12.58 1.37 -15.34
N MET A 136 -11.44 2.07 -15.23
CA MET A 136 -11.37 3.44 -14.72
C MET A 136 -10.67 4.35 -15.72
N GLU A 137 -11.34 5.43 -16.09
CA GLU A 137 -10.83 6.45 -17.02
C GLU A 137 -10.99 7.86 -16.43
N MET A 138 -9.89 8.62 -16.34
CA MET A 138 -9.86 9.97 -15.74
C MET A 138 -10.46 9.97 -14.33
N VAL A 139 -9.93 9.10 -13.46
CA VAL A 139 -10.46 8.86 -12.11
C VAL A 139 -9.51 9.34 -11.04
N LYS A 140 -10.06 10.09 -10.10
CA LYS A 140 -9.38 10.50 -8.87
C LYS A 140 -9.78 9.59 -7.72
N LEU A 141 -8.81 9.06 -7.00
CA LEU A 141 -9.02 8.27 -5.81
C LEU A 141 -8.63 9.08 -4.57
N ARG A 142 -9.48 9.05 -3.55
CA ARG A 142 -9.29 9.75 -2.29
C ARG A 142 -9.66 8.87 -1.11
N THR A 143 -8.95 9.05 -0.01
CA THR A 143 -9.06 8.27 1.21
C THR A 143 -9.00 9.15 2.47
N GLY A 144 -8.86 10.46 2.31
CA GLY A 144 -8.72 11.40 3.44
C GLY A 144 -7.39 11.23 4.17
N GLY A 145 -6.34 10.82 3.44
CA GLY A 145 -5.01 10.55 4.01
C GLY A 145 -4.90 9.22 4.76
N LYS A 146 -5.93 8.37 4.67
CA LYS A 146 -5.95 7.03 5.26
C LYS A 146 -5.51 5.98 4.25
N TRP A 147 -4.99 4.89 4.75
CA TRP A 147 -4.59 3.74 3.96
C TRP A 147 -5.82 3.00 3.48
N PHE A 148 -5.88 2.80 2.17
CA PHE A 148 -6.94 2.08 1.48
C PHE A 148 -6.32 1.10 0.49
N ASN A 149 -6.91 -0.08 0.38
CA ASN A 149 -6.42 -1.12 -0.50
C ASN A 149 -7.51 -1.57 -1.48
N PHE A 150 -7.09 -1.72 -2.73
CA PHE A 150 -7.76 -2.54 -3.73
C PHE A 150 -7.15 -3.94 -3.73
N GLN A 151 -7.98 -4.95 -3.94
CA GLN A 151 -7.57 -6.35 -4.03
C GLN A 151 -8.16 -6.97 -5.30
N TYR A 152 -7.30 -7.64 -6.07
CA TYR A 152 -7.64 -8.23 -7.36
C TYR A 152 -7.25 -9.71 -7.35
N ASN A 153 -8.21 -10.61 -7.50
CA ASN A 153 -7.95 -12.05 -7.43
C ASN A 153 -8.70 -12.79 -8.55
N ASP A 154 -8.47 -14.09 -8.69
CA ASP A 154 -9.31 -15.02 -9.46
C ASP A 154 -9.69 -14.53 -10.87
N ALA A 155 -8.70 -14.36 -11.76
CA ALA A 155 -8.92 -13.94 -13.16
C ALA A 155 -9.45 -12.50 -13.34
N ALA A 156 -9.38 -11.64 -12.31
CA ALA A 156 -9.80 -10.24 -12.43
C ALA A 156 -9.02 -9.47 -13.52
N ARG A 157 -9.72 -8.51 -14.13
CA ARG A 157 -9.17 -7.62 -15.16
C ARG A 157 -9.28 -6.17 -14.74
N VAL A 158 -8.17 -5.44 -14.83
CA VAL A 158 -8.06 -4.05 -14.40
C VAL A 158 -7.59 -3.19 -15.57
N ILE A 159 -8.32 -2.11 -15.84
CA ILE A 159 -8.02 -1.15 -16.90
C ILE A 159 -7.99 0.23 -16.26
N PHE A 160 -6.82 0.85 -16.24
CA PHE A 160 -6.60 2.20 -15.73
C PHE A 160 -6.10 3.11 -16.84
N ASN A 161 -6.80 4.22 -17.07
CA ASN A 161 -6.40 5.29 -17.97
C ASN A 161 -6.53 6.63 -17.25
N ASP A 162 -5.43 7.31 -16.96
CA ASP A 162 -5.42 8.55 -16.15
C ASP A 162 -6.08 8.37 -14.77
N VAL A 163 -5.61 7.36 -14.03
CA VAL A 163 -6.03 7.09 -12.64
C VAL A 163 -4.93 7.53 -11.69
N ARG A 164 -5.31 8.26 -10.63
CA ARG A 164 -4.37 8.76 -9.62
C ARG A 164 -5.00 8.97 -8.24
N GLY A 165 -4.18 8.82 -7.20
CA GLY A 165 -4.50 9.30 -5.86
C GLY A 165 -4.28 10.81 -5.76
N GLU A 166 -5.16 11.54 -5.06
CA GLU A 166 -5.02 12.99 -4.84
C GLU A 166 -4.68 13.37 -3.39
N ASP A 167 -4.79 12.43 -2.46
CA ASP A 167 -4.34 12.63 -1.07
C ASP A 167 -2.87 12.18 -0.91
N CYS A 168 -2.26 12.34 0.28
CA CYS A 168 -0.87 11.94 0.53
C CYS A 168 -0.58 10.44 0.29
N CYS A 169 -1.62 9.63 0.13
CA CYS A 169 -1.53 8.20 -0.12
C CYS A 169 -2.36 7.85 -1.36
N THR A 170 -1.71 7.44 -2.44
CA THR A 170 -2.39 6.71 -3.52
C THR A 170 -2.87 5.38 -2.95
N PRO A 171 -4.15 4.98 -3.12
CA PRO A 171 -4.59 3.65 -2.71
C PRO A 171 -3.67 2.57 -3.26
N TRP A 172 -3.41 1.57 -2.44
CA TRP A 172 -2.51 0.50 -2.85
C TRP A 172 -3.28 -0.65 -3.50
N HIS A 173 -2.68 -1.27 -4.51
CA HIS A 173 -3.31 -2.33 -5.30
C HIS A 173 -2.61 -3.68 -5.03
N GLY A 174 -3.29 -4.63 -4.39
CA GLY A 174 -2.81 -6.00 -4.18
C GLY A 174 -3.41 -6.95 -5.21
N SER A 175 -2.64 -7.93 -5.68
CA SER A 175 -3.12 -8.95 -6.61
C SER A 175 -2.58 -10.35 -6.32
N SER A 176 -3.43 -11.38 -6.53
CA SER A 176 -3.04 -12.80 -6.51
C SER A 176 -3.64 -13.60 -7.67
N ASP A 177 -3.27 -14.87 -7.77
CA ASP A 177 -3.84 -15.88 -8.67
C ASP A 177 -3.59 -15.68 -10.15
N SER A 178 -4.47 -14.99 -10.86
CA SER A 178 -4.38 -14.73 -12.30
C SER A 178 -4.98 -13.37 -12.56
N VAL A 179 -4.18 -12.31 -12.70
CA VAL A 179 -4.73 -10.95 -12.85
C VAL A 179 -4.04 -10.24 -13.99
N THR A 180 -4.82 -9.43 -14.72
CA THR A 180 -4.29 -8.62 -15.82
C THR A 180 -4.53 -7.13 -15.57
N PHE A 181 -3.48 -6.34 -15.73
CA PHE A 181 -3.50 -4.89 -15.63
C PHE A 181 -3.14 -4.26 -16.98
N SER A 182 -3.97 -3.33 -17.43
CA SER A 182 -3.67 -2.40 -18.51
C SER A 182 -3.66 -0.99 -17.94
N ILE A 183 -2.48 -0.38 -17.83
CA ILE A 183 -2.26 0.87 -17.12
C ILE A 183 -1.72 1.91 -18.10
N LYS A 184 -2.36 3.07 -18.16
CA LYS A 184 -1.98 4.16 -19.05
C LYS A 184 -2.10 5.50 -18.37
N ASN A 185 -1.10 6.37 -18.55
CA ASN A 185 -1.11 7.74 -18.02
C ASN A 185 -1.41 7.82 -16.51
N SER A 186 -1.10 6.77 -15.73
CA SER A 186 -1.60 6.61 -14.36
C SER A 186 -0.46 6.62 -13.34
N VAL A 187 -0.79 6.87 -12.08
CA VAL A 187 0.13 6.72 -10.94
C VAL A 187 -0.36 5.56 -10.08
N VAL A 188 0.39 4.45 -10.07
CA VAL A 188 -0.09 3.20 -9.46
C VAL A 188 1.02 2.51 -8.67
N GLY A 189 0.66 2.07 -7.46
CA GLY A 189 1.43 1.16 -6.63
C GLY A 189 0.80 -0.23 -6.61
N ILE A 190 1.53 -1.29 -7.01
CA ILE A 190 0.98 -2.65 -7.12
C ILE A 190 1.87 -3.69 -6.44
N THR A 191 1.28 -4.51 -5.57
CA THR A 191 1.85 -5.78 -5.13
C THR A 191 1.36 -6.92 -6.01
N MET A 192 2.28 -7.73 -6.50
CA MET A 192 2.00 -8.84 -7.42
C MET A 192 2.38 -10.18 -6.80
N SER A 193 1.37 -11.03 -6.57
CA SER A 193 1.51 -12.44 -6.22
C SER A 193 0.79 -13.31 -7.27
N GLY A 194 1.16 -14.58 -7.42
CA GLY A 194 0.54 -15.45 -8.43
C GLY A 194 0.91 -15.13 -9.89
N ASN A 195 -0.02 -15.39 -10.82
CA ASN A 195 0.11 -15.15 -12.26
C ASN A 195 -0.36 -13.75 -12.66
N VAL A 196 0.48 -12.74 -12.48
CA VAL A 196 0.09 -11.35 -12.74
C VAL A 196 0.76 -10.84 -14.00
N LYS A 197 -0.03 -10.19 -14.86
CA LYS A 197 0.46 -9.55 -16.08
C LYS A 197 0.14 -8.07 -16.08
N VAL A 198 1.17 -7.24 -16.21
CA VAL A 198 1.05 -5.79 -16.25
C VAL A 198 1.54 -5.28 -17.60
N LYS A 199 0.71 -4.46 -18.25
CA LYS A 199 1.10 -3.62 -19.37
C LYS A 199 0.91 -2.16 -18.98
N ALA A 200 2.02 -1.42 -18.91
CA ALA A 200 2.03 -0.02 -18.53
C ALA A 200 2.56 0.89 -19.66
N GLU A 201 1.90 2.00 -19.90
CA GLU A 201 2.32 3.04 -20.85
C GLU A 201 2.27 4.42 -20.16
N LYS A 202 3.30 5.26 -20.31
CA LYS A 202 3.28 6.67 -19.85
C LYS A 202 2.90 6.84 -18.38
N SER A 203 3.32 5.91 -17.53
CA SER A 203 2.83 5.82 -16.15
C SER A 203 3.95 5.99 -15.12
N SER A 204 3.58 6.38 -13.90
CA SER A 204 4.44 6.40 -12.73
C SER A 204 4.15 5.18 -11.88
N LEU A 205 5.15 4.32 -11.71
CA LEU A 205 4.96 2.95 -11.23
C LEU A 205 5.75 2.73 -9.93
N PHE A 206 5.11 2.06 -8.98
CA PHE A 206 5.78 1.40 -7.87
C PHE A 206 5.30 -0.04 -7.83
N PHE A 207 6.20 -0.98 -8.06
CA PHE A 207 5.88 -2.40 -8.05
C PHE A 207 6.55 -3.15 -6.92
N GLU A 208 5.78 -3.99 -6.25
CA GLU A 208 6.24 -4.92 -5.26
C GLU A 208 6.04 -6.36 -5.74
N LEU A 209 7.09 -7.17 -5.65
CA LEU A 209 7.11 -8.54 -6.14
C LEU A 209 7.01 -9.53 -4.96
N VAL A 210 5.95 -10.33 -4.91
CA VAL A 210 5.85 -11.46 -3.97
C VAL A 210 6.51 -12.68 -4.60
N LEU A 211 7.70 -13.03 -4.09
CA LEU A 211 8.58 -14.05 -4.61
C LEU A 211 8.47 -15.32 -3.78
N SER A 212 8.34 -16.47 -4.44
CA SER A 212 8.24 -17.79 -3.81
C SER A 212 8.86 -18.85 -4.71
N GLU A 213 9.56 -19.82 -4.12
CA GLU A 213 10.14 -20.97 -4.82
C GLU A 213 10.98 -20.55 -6.04
N LEU A 214 11.94 -19.65 -5.82
CA LEU A 214 12.84 -19.20 -6.88
C LEU A 214 14.18 -18.71 -6.31
N GLU A 215 15.20 -18.82 -7.14
CA GLU A 215 16.52 -18.25 -6.88
C GLU A 215 16.92 -17.34 -8.03
N GLY A 216 17.63 -16.27 -7.74
CA GLY A 216 18.00 -15.32 -8.78
C GLY A 216 18.73 -14.09 -8.29
N THR A 217 19.23 -13.33 -9.26
CA THR A 217 19.81 -12.00 -9.04
C THR A 217 19.09 -11.02 -9.95
N TYR A 218 18.61 -9.91 -9.38
CA TYR A 218 17.83 -8.90 -10.08
C TYR A 218 18.43 -7.51 -9.90
N GLU A 219 18.49 -6.78 -11.00
CA GLU A 219 18.76 -5.34 -11.03
C GLU A 219 17.51 -4.67 -11.58
N LEU A 220 16.82 -3.90 -10.73
CA LEU A 220 15.53 -3.30 -11.03
C LEU A 220 15.74 -1.82 -11.39
N PRO A 221 15.16 -1.32 -12.50
CA PRO A 221 15.43 0.03 -12.98
C PRO A 221 14.86 1.08 -12.02
N GLN A 222 15.55 2.21 -11.91
CA GLN A 222 15.06 3.39 -11.18
C GLN A 222 14.89 4.56 -12.16
N GLY A 223 13.78 5.28 -12.04
CA GLY A 223 13.49 6.44 -12.89
C GLY A 223 12.86 6.06 -14.23
N PHE A 224 13.02 6.95 -15.21
CA PHE A 224 12.37 6.84 -16.51
C PHE A 224 13.02 5.76 -17.39
N VAL A 225 12.18 4.99 -18.09
CA VAL A 225 12.58 4.03 -19.11
C VAL A 225 11.70 4.16 -20.36
N ASP A 226 12.31 4.05 -21.54
CA ASP A 226 11.57 3.99 -22.81
C ASP A 226 10.83 2.65 -22.96
N THR A 227 11.50 1.55 -22.62
CA THR A 227 10.96 0.19 -22.64
C THR A 227 11.59 -0.63 -21.50
N TYR A 228 10.78 -1.43 -20.82
CA TYR A 228 11.25 -2.40 -19.83
C TYR A 228 10.34 -3.62 -19.82
N ASP A 229 10.94 -4.79 -19.90
CA ASP A 229 10.25 -6.08 -19.81
C ASP A 229 10.88 -6.91 -18.70
N LEU A 230 10.05 -7.46 -17.82
CA LEU A 230 10.44 -8.41 -16.79
C LEU A 230 9.51 -9.61 -16.83
N VAL A 231 10.08 -10.81 -16.85
CA VAL A 231 9.35 -12.06 -16.69
C VAL A 231 10.02 -12.87 -15.60
N ILE A 232 9.29 -13.13 -14.52
CA ILE A 232 9.73 -13.98 -13.42
C ILE A 232 8.96 -15.28 -13.50
N HIS A 233 9.68 -16.37 -13.71
CA HIS A 233 9.14 -17.73 -13.63
C HIS A 233 9.42 -18.28 -12.24
N LYS A 234 8.37 -18.61 -11.50
CA LYS A 234 8.48 -19.30 -10.22
C LYS A 234 8.46 -20.82 -10.44
N ASN A 235 9.07 -21.59 -9.55
CA ASN A 235 9.16 -23.05 -9.71
C ASN A 235 7.77 -23.74 -9.64
N ASN A 236 6.79 -23.14 -8.97
CA ASN A 236 5.39 -23.57 -8.95
C ASN A 236 4.63 -23.29 -10.27
N LYS A 237 5.32 -22.83 -11.33
CA LYS A 237 4.79 -22.44 -12.65
C LYS A 237 4.02 -21.11 -12.68
N GLU A 238 4.00 -20.35 -11.59
CA GLU A 238 3.47 -19.00 -11.61
C GLU A 238 4.38 -18.05 -12.40
N ILE A 239 3.77 -17.04 -13.03
CA ILE A 239 4.49 -16.05 -13.83
C ILE A 239 4.09 -14.63 -13.42
N ILE A 240 5.07 -13.82 -13.05
CA ILE A 240 4.90 -12.36 -13.00
C ILE A 240 5.50 -11.78 -14.28
N GLU A 241 4.69 -11.06 -15.04
CA GLU A 241 5.07 -10.45 -16.31
C GLU A 241 4.78 -8.94 -16.26
N ILE A 242 5.80 -8.13 -16.49
CA ILE A 242 5.70 -6.67 -16.52
C ILE A 242 6.24 -6.19 -17.85
N ARG A 243 5.45 -5.40 -18.56
CA ARG A 243 5.88 -4.66 -19.76
C ARG A 243 5.55 -3.21 -19.58
N ALA A 244 6.55 -2.35 -19.56
CA ALA A 244 6.42 -0.92 -19.37
C ALA A 244 7.02 -0.16 -20.55
N THR A 245 6.33 0.88 -21.00
CA THR A 245 6.80 1.77 -22.08
C THR A 245 6.65 3.23 -21.66
N ASN A 246 7.66 4.05 -21.95
CA ASN A 246 7.71 5.48 -21.61
C ASN A 246 7.29 5.76 -20.16
N SER A 247 7.74 4.97 -19.20
CA SER A 247 7.23 4.97 -17.83
C SER A 247 8.34 5.24 -16.83
N THR A 248 7.97 5.73 -15.64
CA THR A 248 8.91 6.04 -14.55
C THR A 248 8.72 5.06 -13.41
N PHE A 249 9.76 4.32 -13.05
CA PHE A 249 9.80 3.50 -11.84
C PHE A 249 10.22 4.37 -10.65
N THR A 250 9.26 4.66 -9.78
CA THR A 250 9.46 5.51 -8.59
C THR A 250 10.02 4.74 -7.40
N ASP A 251 9.67 3.47 -7.29
CA ASP A 251 10.20 2.55 -6.29
C ASP A 251 9.98 1.09 -6.69
N TRP A 252 10.68 0.22 -5.98
CA TRP A 252 10.46 -1.22 -6.03
C TRP A 252 10.18 -1.76 -4.64
N GLY A 253 9.58 -2.93 -4.59
CA GLY A 253 9.36 -3.67 -3.38
C GLY A 253 9.52 -5.15 -3.62
N THR A 254 9.82 -5.89 -2.57
CA THR A 254 9.81 -7.34 -2.64
C THR A 254 9.29 -7.91 -1.35
N THR A 255 8.44 -8.92 -1.43
CA THR A 255 8.12 -9.78 -0.31
C THR A 255 8.64 -11.18 -0.63
N LEU A 256 9.50 -11.71 0.24
CA LEU A 256 9.99 -13.07 0.11
C LEU A 256 9.09 -13.99 0.92
N ASP A 257 8.32 -14.80 0.21
CA ASP A 257 7.28 -15.64 0.77
C ASP A 257 7.85 -16.94 1.30
N LYS A 258 8.22 -17.91 0.45
CA LYS A 258 8.80 -19.19 0.86
C LYS A 258 9.83 -19.73 -0.15
N TYR A 259 10.83 -20.45 0.34
CA TYR A 259 11.83 -21.14 -0.49
C TYR A 259 12.50 -20.22 -1.52
N THR A 260 12.88 -19.02 -1.10
CA THR A 260 13.53 -18.03 -1.97
C THR A 260 15.00 -17.86 -1.66
N ASN A 261 15.80 -17.58 -2.69
CA ASN A 261 17.20 -17.20 -2.56
C ASN A 261 17.54 -16.09 -3.56
N ILE A 262 17.35 -14.84 -3.15
CA ILE A 262 17.34 -13.69 -4.04
C ILE A 262 18.46 -12.72 -3.69
N THR A 263 19.15 -12.24 -4.72
CA THR A 263 20.03 -11.07 -4.62
C THR A 263 19.45 -9.89 -5.38
N PHE A 264 19.34 -8.72 -4.75
CA PHE A 264 19.07 -7.47 -5.44
C PHE A 264 20.34 -6.62 -5.52
N LEU A 265 20.56 -6.02 -6.68
CA LEU A 265 21.73 -5.18 -6.99
C LEU A 265 21.29 -3.77 -7.35
N ASN A 266 22.05 -2.76 -6.92
CA ASN A 266 21.94 -1.37 -7.38
C ASN A 266 20.51 -0.81 -7.35
N SER A 267 19.73 -1.21 -6.36
CA SER A 267 18.29 -0.96 -6.32
C SER A 267 17.92 0.01 -5.19
N LYS A 268 16.70 0.55 -5.29
CA LYS A 268 16.01 1.22 -4.19
C LYS A 268 14.71 0.48 -3.96
N MET A 269 14.49 -0.01 -2.74
CA MET A 269 13.33 -0.87 -2.50
C MET A 269 12.79 -0.90 -1.08
N THR A 270 11.55 -1.37 -0.98
CA THR A 270 10.90 -1.84 0.24
C THR A 270 11.11 -3.34 0.41
N ILE A 271 11.22 -3.81 1.65
CA ILE A 271 11.49 -5.22 1.95
C ILE A 271 10.37 -5.82 2.82
N GLY A 272 9.80 -6.91 2.35
CA GLY A 272 8.85 -7.76 3.03
C GLY A 272 9.43 -9.10 3.40
N LEU A 273 9.31 -9.45 4.68
CA LEU A 273 9.83 -10.70 5.23
C LEU A 273 8.68 -11.55 5.75
N ASN A 274 8.32 -12.62 5.04
CA ASN A 274 7.33 -13.57 5.52
C ASN A 274 7.99 -14.71 6.30
N ALA A 275 7.40 -15.04 7.44
CA ALA A 275 7.75 -16.21 8.25
C ALA A 275 6.53 -17.11 8.42
N GLY A 276 6.69 -18.42 8.26
CA GLY A 276 5.60 -19.39 8.40
C GLY A 276 4.61 -19.41 7.26
N SER A 277 4.94 -18.83 6.11
CA SER A 277 4.14 -18.79 4.88
C SER A 277 4.04 -20.13 4.14
N ASP A 278 4.83 -21.15 4.52
CA ASP A 278 4.70 -22.48 3.93
C ASP A 278 3.59 -23.31 4.61
N TRP A 279 2.38 -23.16 4.08
CA TRP A 279 1.17 -23.89 4.49
C TRP A 279 1.23 -25.41 4.27
N THR A 280 2.23 -25.92 3.55
CA THR A 280 2.41 -27.37 3.37
C THR A 280 3.14 -28.02 4.56
N THR A 281 3.78 -27.21 5.40
CA THR A 281 4.46 -27.73 6.58
C THR A 281 3.46 -27.98 7.72
N PRO A 282 3.64 -29.05 8.52
CA PRO A 282 2.74 -29.33 9.62
C PRO A 282 2.63 -28.13 10.58
N GLU A 283 1.46 -27.89 11.16
CA GLU A 283 1.20 -26.83 12.16
C GLU A 283 2.20 -26.83 13.35
N LYS A 284 2.91 -27.95 13.56
CA LYS A 284 4.00 -28.08 14.54
C LYS A 284 5.26 -27.29 14.18
N ARG A 285 5.41 -26.83 12.94
CA ARG A 285 6.49 -25.93 12.54
C ARG A 285 6.15 -24.53 13.05
N SER A 286 6.84 -24.10 14.10
CA SER A 286 6.78 -22.74 14.64
C SER A 286 8.09 -22.03 14.32
N PRO A 287 8.27 -21.51 13.08
CA PRO A 287 9.52 -20.87 12.71
C PRO A 287 9.74 -19.65 13.62
N LYS A 288 10.98 -19.52 14.11
CA LYS A 288 11.42 -18.36 14.87
C LYS A 288 12.37 -17.54 14.01
N VAL A 289 11.95 -16.31 13.70
CA VAL A 289 12.73 -15.35 12.91
C VAL A 289 13.17 -14.21 13.82
N VAL A 290 14.44 -13.82 13.76
CA VAL A 290 14.99 -12.69 14.51
C VAL A 290 15.64 -11.72 13.54
N VAL A 291 15.20 -10.47 13.53
CA VAL A 291 15.76 -9.41 12.69
C VAL A 291 16.14 -8.24 13.59
N SER A 292 17.34 -7.69 13.42
CA SER A 292 17.82 -6.55 14.18
C SER A 292 18.57 -5.57 13.30
N GLY A 293 18.40 -4.27 13.56
CA GLY A 293 19.20 -3.22 12.91
C GLY A 293 18.87 -2.98 11.43
N LEU A 294 17.72 -3.43 10.93
CA LEU A 294 17.28 -3.11 9.57
C LEU A 294 16.65 -1.71 9.57
N LYS A 295 17.32 -0.78 8.88
CA LYS A 295 17.13 0.66 8.93
C LYS A 295 16.90 1.22 7.53
N ASN A 296 16.35 2.42 7.46
CA ASN A 296 16.27 3.18 6.21
C ASN A 296 17.67 3.72 5.85
N GLN A 297 18.41 2.97 5.03
CA GLN A 297 19.77 3.31 4.61
C GLN A 297 20.22 2.50 3.38
N LEU A 298 21.36 2.93 2.82
CA LEU A 298 22.09 2.17 1.82
C LEU A 298 22.85 1.01 2.49
N TYR A 299 22.69 -0.19 1.95
CA TYR A 299 23.46 -1.37 2.33
C TYR A 299 24.44 -1.74 1.21
N GLU A 300 25.73 -1.79 1.52
CA GLU A 300 26.77 -2.21 0.57
C GLU A 300 26.67 -3.71 0.26
N ASP A 301 26.54 -4.53 1.31
CA ASP A 301 26.28 -5.98 1.22
C ASP A 301 25.58 -6.43 2.51
N LEU A 302 24.26 -6.61 2.45
CA LEU A 302 23.45 -7.16 3.54
C LEU A 302 22.99 -8.55 3.17
N ASN A 303 23.11 -9.50 4.11
CA ASN A 303 22.58 -10.84 3.96
C ASN A 303 21.63 -11.15 5.13
N ILE A 304 20.40 -11.50 4.82
CA ILE A 304 19.36 -11.86 5.80
C ILE A 304 18.88 -13.27 5.48
N ILE A 305 18.97 -14.14 6.47
CA ILE A 305 18.41 -15.49 6.43
C ILE A 305 17.26 -15.54 7.42
N PHE A 306 16.08 -15.91 6.95
CA PHE A 306 14.88 -16.00 7.78
C PHE A 306 13.95 -17.09 7.26
N ASP A 307 13.48 -17.94 8.17
CA ASP A 307 12.66 -19.11 7.85
C ASP A 307 13.22 -19.94 6.66
N THR A 308 12.55 -19.93 5.50
CA THR A 308 12.97 -20.65 4.29
C THR A 308 13.61 -19.75 3.23
N ASN A 309 13.89 -18.49 3.58
CA ASN A 309 14.22 -17.43 2.65
C ASN A 309 15.62 -16.86 2.91
N HIS A 310 16.34 -16.59 1.83
CA HIS A 310 17.62 -15.89 1.81
C HIS A 310 17.49 -14.63 0.96
N LEU A 311 17.79 -13.48 1.58
CA LEU A 311 17.83 -12.18 0.91
C LEU A 311 19.25 -11.62 0.98
N ARG A 312 19.81 -11.29 -0.18
CA ARG A 312 21.03 -10.50 -0.28
C ARG A 312 20.76 -9.17 -0.96
N LEU A 313 21.20 -8.08 -0.36
CA LEU A 313 21.11 -6.74 -0.93
C LEU A 313 22.53 -6.24 -1.15
N LYS A 314 22.87 -5.85 -2.38
CA LYS A 314 24.16 -5.20 -2.68
C LYS A 314 23.96 -3.84 -3.28
N ASN A 315 24.68 -2.86 -2.74
CA ASN A 315 24.54 -1.46 -3.14
C ASN A 315 23.06 -1.05 -3.29
N THR A 316 22.26 -1.42 -2.29
CA THR A 316 20.80 -1.30 -2.37
C THR A 316 20.29 -0.47 -1.21
N PHE A 317 19.50 0.55 -1.52
CA PHE A 317 18.87 1.40 -0.54
C PHE A 317 17.56 0.77 -0.07
N VAL A 318 17.50 0.43 1.22
CA VAL A 318 16.25 -0.01 1.84
C VAL A 318 15.52 1.24 2.29
N ARG A 319 14.38 1.54 1.66
CA ARG A 319 13.55 2.70 2.02
C ARG A 319 12.80 2.45 3.32
N ASP A 320 12.17 1.29 3.40
CA ASP A 320 11.37 0.84 4.52
C ASP A 320 11.22 -0.69 4.43
N TRP A 321 10.77 -1.33 5.52
CA TRP A 321 10.57 -2.77 5.54
C TRP A 321 9.51 -3.18 6.55
N TYR A 322 8.94 -4.36 6.37
CA TYR A 322 7.87 -4.87 7.21
C TYR A 322 7.98 -6.40 7.36
N PRO A 323 7.61 -6.92 8.54
CA PRO A 323 7.50 -8.34 8.81
C PRO A 323 6.07 -8.84 8.59
N GLN A 324 5.95 -10.10 8.20
CA GLN A 324 4.73 -10.87 8.39
C GLN A 324 5.02 -12.21 9.05
N GLY A 325 4.13 -12.59 9.96
CA GLY A 325 4.08 -13.90 10.57
C GLY A 325 2.77 -14.59 10.19
N PHE A 326 2.89 -15.80 9.67
CA PHE A 326 1.77 -16.69 9.36
C PHE A 326 1.83 -17.91 10.28
N ASN A 327 0.74 -18.67 10.31
CA ASN A 327 0.64 -19.91 11.09
C ASN A 327 1.05 -19.68 12.55
N ASN A 328 2.02 -20.45 13.05
CA ASN A 328 2.50 -20.39 14.43
C ASN A 328 3.90 -19.75 14.49
N ALA A 329 4.24 -18.89 13.52
CA ALA A 329 5.53 -18.21 13.46
C ALA A 329 5.71 -17.23 14.62
N THR A 330 6.94 -17.13 15.12
CA THR A 330 7.36 -16.06 16.03
C THR A 330 8.40 -15.18 15.35
N VAL A 331 8.12 -13.89 15.21
CA VAL A 331 9.03 -12.91 14.61
C VAL A 331 9.47 -11.91 15.69
N GLU A 332 10.77 -11.85 15.98
CA GLU A 332 11.35 -10.93 16.95
C GLU A 332 12.17 -9.85 16.24
N ILE A 333 11.88 -8.59 16.53
CA ILE A 333 12.42 -7.43 15.85
C ILE A 333 13.00 -6.47 16.88
N SER A 334 14.16 -5.92 16.59
CA SER A 334 14.79 -4.92 17.45
C SER A 334 15.52 -3.84 16.68
N ASN A 335 15.62 -2.64 17.26
CA ASN A 335 16.45 -1.55 16.78
C ASN A 335 16.22 -1.22 15.29
N SER A 336 14.97 -1.25 14.82
CA SER A 336 14.66 -1.19 13.38
C SER A 336 13.73 -0.03 13.02
N ASP A 337 13.75 0.37 11.75
CA ASP A 337 12.86 1.40 11.19
C ASP A 337 11.89 0.73 10.21
N LEU A 338 10.69 0.43 10.71
CA LEU A 338 9.69 -0.35 10.00
C LEU A 338 8.74 0.57 9.24
N ALA A 339 8.30 0.12 8.06
CA ALA A 339 7.19 0.69 7.34
C ALA A 339 5.94 0.56 8.22
N ASP A 340 5.46 -0.66 8.46
CA ASP A 340 4.25 -0.92 9.23
C ASP A 340 4.11 -2.42 9.54
N PHE A 341 3.13 -2.75 10.38
CA PHE A 341 2.79 -4.11 10.76
C PHE A 341 1.39 -4.45 10.25
N GLN A 342 1.29 -5.37 9.31
CA GLN A 342 0.01 -5.90 8.82
C GLN A 342 0.13 -7.40 8.61
N SER A 343 0.33 -8.11 9.71
CA SER A 343 0.46 -9.56 9.70
C SER A 343 -0.92 -10.17 9.63
N ASN A 344 -1.07 -11.09 8.68
CA ASN A 344 -2.29 -11.82 8.44
C ASN A 344 -2.00 -13.30 8.69
N GLY A 345 -2.97 -14.05 9.18
CA GLY A 345 -2.91 -15.51 9.16
C GLY A 345 -2.49 -16.18 10.47
N GLY A 346 -3.41 -16.92 11.05
CA GLY A 346 -3.14 -17.95 12.05
C GLY A 346 -3.01 -17.42 13.47
N THR A 347 -2.01 -17.92 14.19
CA THR A 347 -1.75 -17.62 15.62
C THR A 347 -0.35 -17.03 15.83
N SER A 348 0.18 -16.36 14.81
CA SER A 348 1.55 -15.86 14.82
C SER A 348 1.76 -14.80 15.89
N ARG A 349 3.01 -14.69 16.36
CA ARG A 349 3.43 -13.73 17.37
C ARG A 349 4.54 -12.85 16.85
N ILE A 350 4.34 -11.54 16.86
CA ILE A 350 5.35 -10.56 16.47
C ILE A 350 5.74 -9.72 17.68
N ILE A 351 7.04 -9.67 17.95
CA ILE A 351 7.58 -8.97 19.10
C ILE A 351 8.57 -7.91 18.63
N VAL A 352 8.35 -6.67 19.03
CA VAL A 352 9.03 -5.49 18.51
C VAL A 352 9.63 -4.71 19.66
N ARG A 353 10.93 -4.41 19.59
CA ARG A 353 11.66 -3.74 20.68
C ARG A 353 12.45 -2.55 20.16
N ASN A 354 12.41 -1.42 20.87
CA ASN A 354 13.23 -0.24 20.55
C ASN A 354 13.19 0.13 19.05
N SER A 355 12.00 0.15 18.47
CA SER A 355 11.83 0.31 17.03
C SER A 355 10.76 1.35 16.71
N LYS A 356 10.76 1.82 15.46
CA LYS A 356 9.75 2.75 14.94
C LYS A 356 8.92 2.04 13.89
N ALA A 357 7.63 2.30 13.85
CA ALA A 357 6.71 1.84 12.81
C ALA A 357 5.73 2.95 12.41
N MET A 358 5.20 2.90 11.20
CA MET A 358 4.14 3.82 10.77
C MET A 358 2.80 3.41 11.39
N ILE A 359 2.33 2.20 11.12
CA ILE A 359 1.02 1.67 11.53
C ILE A 359 1.20 0.29 12.15
N ALA A 360 0.27 -0.14 13.02
CA ALA A 360 0.15 -1.55 13.41
C ALA A 360 -1.31 -2.06 13.32
N ILE A 361 -1.57 -2.99 12.40
CA ILE A 361 -2.86 -3.65 12.21
C ILE A 361 -2.67 -5.16 12.44
N ALA A 362 -3.32 -5.70 13.47
CA ALA A 362 -3.36 -7.14 13.72
C ALA A 362 -4.73 -7.70 13.35
N ARG A 363 -4.75 -8.87 12.69
CA ARG A 363 -5.97 -9.57 12.23
C ARG A 363 -5.98 -11.03 12.71
N GLU A 364 -7.12 -11.70 12.56
CA GLU A 364 -7.32 -13.09 12.97
C GLU A 364 -6.98 -13.35 14.45
N ASN A 365 -6.01 -14.22 14.76
CA ASN A 365 -5.58 -14.52 16.13
C ASN A 365 -4.12 -14.11 16.38
N VAL A 366 -3.61 -13.15 15.59
CA VAL A 366 -2.24 -12.65 15.70
C VAL A 366 -2.03 -11.91 17.02
N THR A 367 -0.85 -12.08 17.61
CA THR A 367 -0.41 -11.31 18.78
C THR A 367 0.76 -10.41 18.46
N TYR A 368 0.63 -9.11 18.73
CA TYR A 368 1.72 -8.14 18.68
C TYR A 368 2.13 -7.72 20.08
N GLU A 369 3.44 -7.59 20.30
CA GLU A 369 3.99 -7.02 21.51
C GLU A 369 5.05 -5.98 21.16
N PHE A 370 4.80 -4.74 21.52
CA PHE A 370 5.71 -3.62 21.35
C PHE A 370 6.31 -3.24 22.69
N TYR A 371 7.63 -3.09 22.74
CA TYR A 371 8.38 -2.64 23.91
C TYR A 371 9.23 -1.44 23.53
N ASP A 372 9.14 -0.36 24.31
CA ASP A 372 9.99 0.83 24.18
C ASP A 372 10.01 1.38 22.73
N SER A 373 8.86 1.35 22.07
CA SER A 373 8.74 1.60 20.62
C SER A 373 7.90 2.83 20.32
N LYS A 374 7.88 3.26 19.06
CA LYS A 374 7.04 4.36 18.59
C LYS A 374 6.26 3.97 17.33
N ILE A 375 4.95 4.19 17.35
CA ILE A 375 4.04 4.00 16.21
C ILE A 375 3.50 5.37 15.80
N ARG A 376 3.69 5.76 14.53
CA ARG A 376 3.41 7.13 14.06
C ARG A 376 1.97 7.40 13.65
N GLN A 377 1.18 6.35 13.47
CA GLN A 377 -0.22 6.41 13.07
C GLN A 377 -1.04 5.40 13.89
N ASP A 378 -2.04 4.77 13.27
CA ASP A 378 -3.05 3.98 13.98
C ASP A 378 -2.50 2.64 14.47
N VAL A 379 -3.04 2.19 15.60
CA VAL A 379 -2.94 0.81 16.09
C VAL A 379 -4.33 0.20 16.11
N ILE A 380 -4.53 -0.87 15.34
CA ILE A 380 -5.85 -1.45 15.08
C ILE A 380 -5.79 -2.96 15.35
N ALA A 381 -6.62 -3.44 16.27
CA ALA A 381 -6.79 -4.86 16.53
C ALA A 381 -8.15 -5.33 15.99
N HIS A 382 -8.14 -6.19 14.99
CA HIS A 382 -9.33 -6.82 14.41
C HIS A 382 -9.57 -8.24 14.97
N ASP A 383 -10.72 -8.80 14.65
CA ASP A 383 -11.07 -10.22 14.83
C ASP A 383 -10.84 -10.68 16.28
N ASN A 384 -9.88 -11.56 16.55
CA ASN A 384 -9.48 -12.01 17.89
C ASN A 384 -8.02 -11.63 18.21
N ALA A 385 -7.46 -10.67 17.47
CA ALA A 385 -6.07 -10.28 17.58
C ALA A 385 -5.80 -9.50 18.87
N HIS A 386 -4.59 -9.62 19.38
CA HIS A 386 -4.15 -8.93 20.59
C HIS A 386 -2.92 -8.07 20.30
N ILE A 387 -2.96 -6.81 20.71
CA ILE A 387 -1.81 -5.91 20.62
C ILE A 387 -1.45 -5.43 22.03
N PHE A 388 -0.22 -5.67 22.44
CA PHE A 388 0.33 -5.20 23.71
C PHE A 388 1.34 -4.09 23.45
N LEU A 389 1.16 -2.96 24.12
CA LEU A 389 1.98 -1.76 24.03
C LEU A 389 2.62 -1.52 25.40
N TYR A 390 3.89 -1.87 25.55
CA TYR A 390 4.66 -1.67 26.77
C TYR A 390 5.62 -0.50 26.57
N ASN A 391 5.44 0.56 27.36
CA ASN A 391 6.22 1.81 27.23
C ASN A 391 6.33 2.27 25.75
N THR A 392 5.23 2.14 24.99
CA THR A 392 5.21 2.39 23.56
C THR A 392 4.32 3.58 23.25
N THR A 393 4.84 4.55 22.50
CA THR A 393 4.10 5.76 22.12
C THR A 393 3.35 5.54 20.81
N VAL A 394 2.08 5.93 20.76
CA VAL A 394 1.25 5.91 19.54
C VAL A 394 0.76 7.33 19.25
N GLU A 395 1.00 7.80 18.02
CA GLU A 395 0.61 9.15 17.58
C GLU A 395 -0.77 9.19 16.90
N GLY A 396 -1.24 8.06 16.34
CA GLY A 396 -2.58 7.93 15.78
C GLY A 396 -3.60 7.40 16.78
N ILE A 397 -4.68 6.81 16.28
CA ILE A 397 -5.74 6.28 17.15
C ILE A 397 -5.46 4.84 17.57
N LEU A 398 -6.02 4.44 18.72
CA LEU A 398 -6.17 3.04 19.10
C LEU A 398 -7.59 2.58 18.74
N LYS A 399 -7.73 1.53 17.93
CA LYS A 399 -9.03 1.01 17.51
C LYS A 399 -9.14 -0.50 17.77
N GLU A 400 -10.08 -0.87 18.63
CA GLU A 400 -10.53 -2.24 18.81
C GLU A 400 -11.73 -2.52 17.88
N VAL A 401 -11.64 -3.54 17.04
CA VAL A 401 -12.70 -3.94 16.10
C VAL A 401 -13.07 -5.41 16.34
N GLY A 402 -14.36 -5.69 16.53
CA GLY A 402 -14.83 -7.04 16.88
C GLY A 402 -14.33 -7.49 18.25
N ASN A 403 -13.69 -8.67 18.32
CA ASN A 403 -13.08 -9.17 19.56
C ASN A 403 -11.61 -8.74 19.73
N GLY A 404 -11.03 -7.98 18.79
CA GLY A 404 -9.66 -7.51 18.88
C GLY A 404 -9.46 -6.64 20.11
N ARG A 405 -8.30 -6.76 20.78
CA ARG A 405 -8.00 -6.00 22.00
C ARG A 405 -6.62 -5.36 21.96
N ILE A 406 -6.54 -4.17 22.53
CA ILE A 406 -5.30 -3.41 22.70
C ILE A 406 -5.06 -3.20 24.19
N TYR A 407 -3.86 -3.56 24.65
CA TYR A 407 -3.42 -3.40 26.03
C TYR A 407 -2.26 -2.41 26.10
N VAL A 408 -2.42 -1.33 26.86
CA VAL A 408 -1.38 -0.35 27.15
C VAL A 408 -0.87 -0.61 28.56
N ASP A 409 0.41 -0.97 28.68
CA ASP A 409 1.08 -1.32 29.95
C ASP A 409 0.28 -2.34 30.79
N GLY A 410 -0.27 -3.36 30.10
CA GLY A 410 -1.05 -4.44 30.71
C GLY A 410 -2.51 -4.07 31.07
N LYS A 411 -2.96 -2.84 30.78
CA LYS A 411 -4.36 -2.41 30.96
C LYS A 411 -5.05 -2.29 29.62
N ASN A 412 -6.31 -2.70 29.54
CA ASN A 412 -7.09 -2.50 28.32
C ASN A 412 -7.19 -0.98 28.00
N SER A 413 -7.02 -0.62 26.73
CA SER A 413 -6.98 0.76 26.21
C SER A 413 -8.30 1.55 26.27
N LYS A 414 -9.40 0.93 26.73
CA LYS A 414 -10.74 1.53 26.79
C LYS A 414 -10.87 2.79 27.63
#